data_AF-A0A959TFF0-F1
#
_entry.id   AF-A0A959TFF0-F1
#
_cell.length_a   1.000
_cell.length_b   1.000
_cell.length_c   1.000
_cell.angle_alpha   90.00
_cell.angle_beta   90.00
_cell.angle_gamma   90.00
#
_symmetry.space_group_name_H-M   'P 1'
#
loop_
_entity.id
_entity.type
_entity.pdbx_description
1 polymer ?
#
loop_
_entity_poly.entity_id
_entity_poly.type
_entity_poly.pdbx_seq_one_letter_code
_entity_poly.pdbx_strand_id
1 'polypeptide(L)'
;DGISLNPILHSFQRVVNTYGIEEELYDTFLRSMEMDLTDHAHDRESYELYILGSAEVVGLMCLRVFCEGDDALYQRLKPSAMRLGAAFQKVNFLRDLKDDHVNLGRTYFPGVDVRNMSAEDKRRIEGEIDDDFRAALEGIRQLPQGARFGVYMAYIYYMNLFRKIQALPTER
;
A
#
# COMPACT_ATOMS: atom_id res chain seq x y z
N ASP A 1 9.82 -25.20 -18.68
CA ASP A 1 10.91 -24.40 -19.27
C ASP A 1 11.10 -23.00 -18.69
N GLY A 2 10.17 -22.43 -17.90
CA GLY A 2 10.41 -21.16 -17.19
C GLY A 2 10.71 -19.96 -18.12
N ILE A 3 10.28 -20.05 -19.37
CA ILE A 3 10.49 -19.04 -20.41
C ILE A 3 9.12 -18.54 -20.85
N SER A 4 8.92 -17.23 -20.77
CA SER A 4 7.77 -16.56 -21.34
C SER A 4 8.25 -15.70 -22.51
N LEU A 5 7.48 -15.70 -23.60
CA LEU A 5 7.73 -14.81 -24.74
C LEU A 5 7.33 -13.36 -24.45
N ASN A 6 6.56 -13.13 -23.38
CA ASN A 6 6.26 -11.79 -22.90
C ASN A 6 7.42 -11.32 -21.99
N PRO A 7 8.14 -10.24 -22.36
CA PRO A 7 9.33 -9.79 -21.63
C PRO A 7 9.03 -9.31 -20.20
N ILE A 8 7.82 -8.79 -19.94
CA ILE A 8 7.40 -8.36 -18.61
C ILE A 8 7.18 -9.59 -17.73
N LEU A 9 6.40 -10.57 -18.22
CA LEU A 9 6.14 -11.81 -17.48
C LEU A 9 7.41 -12.64 -17.31
N HIS A 10 8.32 -12.61 -18.28
CA HIS A 10 9.62 -13.27 -18.15
C HIS A 10 10.51 -12.58 -17.11
N SER A 11 10.53 -11.25 -17.06
CA SER A 11 11.29 -10.53 -16.04
C SER A 11 10.70 -10.77 -14.64
N PHE A 12 9.37 -10.74 -14.51
CA PHE A 12 8.67 -11.00 -13.25
C PHE A 12 8.95 -12.41 -12.74
N GLN A 13 8.72 -13.45 -13.55
CA GLN A 13 8.95 -14.84 -13.09
C GLN A 13 10.41 -15.09 -12.72
N ARG A 14 11.37 -14.42 -13.39
CA ARG A 14 12.80 -14.53 -13.03
C ARG A 14 13.05 -13.99 -11.63
N VAL A 15 12.46 -12.85 -11.28
CA VAL A 15 12.56 -12.28 -9.92
C VAL A 15 11.87 -13.19 -8.90
N VAL A 16 10.65 -13.63 -9.19
CA VAL A 16 9.90 -14.56 -8.30
C VAL A 16 10.73 -15.80 -7.96
N ASN A 17 11.27 -16.46 -8.98
CA ASN A 17 12.06 -17.68 -8.80
C ASN A 17 13.41 -17.41 -8.10
N THR A 18 14.04 -16.25 -8.35
CA THR A 18 15.34 -15.91 -7.79
C THR A 18 15.25 -15.58 -6.29
N TYR A 19 14.19 -14.90 -5.87
CA TYR A 19 14.02 -14.43 -4.48
C TYR A 19 13.00 -15.23 -3.67
N GLY A 20 12.44 -16.30 -4.26
CA GLY A 20 11.46 -17.16 -3.58
C GLY A 20 10.21 -16.41 -3.15
N ILE A 21 9.70 -15.54 -4.03
CA ILE A 21 8.47 -14.77 -3.76
C ILE A 21 7.28 -15.74 -3.77
N GLU A 22 6.50 -15.74 -2.70
CA GLU A 22 5.39 -16.65 -2.51
C GLU A 22 4.21 -16.34 -3.45
N GLU A 23 3.55 -17.39 -3.93
CA GLU A 23 2.45 -17.32 -4.89
C GLU A 23 1.27 -16.50 -4.36
N GLU A 24 0.99 -16.66 -3.08
CA GLU A 24 -0.08 -15.97 -2.38
C GLU A 24 0.06 -14.45 -2.45
N LEU A 25 1.28 -13.91 -2.56
CA LEU A 25 1.50 -12.46 -2.63
C LEU A 25 1.00 -11.88 -3.95
N TYR A 26 1.35 -12.49 -5.08
CA TYR A 26 0.92 -11.98 -6.39
C TYR A 26 -0.51 -12.39 -6.73
N ASP A 27 -1.01 -13.52 -6.21
CA ASP A 27 -2.42 -13.88 -6.33
C ASP A 27 -3.31 -12.91 -5.56
N THR A 28 -2.92 -12.53 -4.34
CA THR A 28 -3.65 -11.52 -3.55
C THR A 28 -3.64 -10.16 -4.26
N PHE A 29 -2.51 -9.80 -4.90
CA PHE A 29 -2.44 -8.60 -5.73
C PHE A 29 -3.43 -8.67 -6.90
N LEU A 30 -3.41 -9.74 -7.69
CA LEU A 30 -4.30 -9.90 -8.84
C LEU A 30 -5.78 -9.90 -8.43
N ARG A 31 -6.11 -10.52 -7.30
CA ARG A 31 -7.47 -10.50 -6.74
C ARG A 31 -7.93 -9.08 -6.40
N SER A 32 -7.06 -8.23 -5.84
CA SER A 32 -7.42 -6.83 -5.58
C SER A 32 -7.65 -6.02 -6.86
N MET A 33 -6.90 -6.32 -7.94
CA MET A 33 -7.12 -5.71 -9.25
C MET A 33 -8.42 -6.19 -9.90
N GLU A 34 -8.84 -7.44 -9.62
CA GLU A 34 -10.14 -7.95 -10.05
C GLU A 34 -11.29 -7.27 -9.29
N MET A 35 -11.14 -7.03 -7.98
CA MET A 35 -12.13 -6.29 -7.17
C MET A 35 -12.40 -4.90 -7.74
N ASP A 36 -11.38 -4.23 -8.29
CA ASP A 36 -11.53 -2.92 -8.97
C ASP A 36 -12.49 -2.96 -10.17
N LEU A 37 -12.79 -4.13 -10.75
CA LEU A 37 -13.70 -4.27 -11.89
C LEU A 37 -15.18 -4.35 -11.49
N THR A 38 -15.49 -4.83 -10.28
CA THR A 38 -16.86 -5.15 -9.85
C THR A 38 -17.34 -4.39 -8.62
N ASP A 39 -16.43 -3.98 -7.75
CA ASP A 39 -16.79 -3.49 -6.42
C ASP A 39 -16.77 -1.95 -6.38
N HIS A 40 -17.90 -1.37 -6.01
CA HIS A 40 -18.07 0.10 -5.91
C HIS A 40 -18.16 0.60 -4.47
N ALA A 41 -18.37 -0.29 -3.49
CA ALA A 41 -18.45 0.07 -2.08
C ALA A 41 -17.76 -0.99 -1.22
N HIS A 42 -16.92 -0.54 -0.29
CA HIS A 42 -16.19 -1.40 0.63
C HIS A 42 -16.69 -1.23 2.07
N ASP A 43 -16.98 -2.35 2.71
CA ASP A 43 -17.05 -2.43 4.16
C ASP A 43 -15.64 -2.52 4.78
N ARG A 44 -15.55 -2.70 6.10
CA ARG A 44 -14.25 -2.72 6.78
C ARG A 44 -13.37 -3.88 6.32
N GLU A 45 -13.95 -5.06 6.13
CA GLU A 45 -13.22 -6.27 5.75
C GLU A 45 -12.71 -6.17 4.30
N SER A 46 -13.58 -5.78 3.36
CA SER A 46 -13.21 -5.60 1.96
C SER A 46 -12.23 -4.44 1.75
N TYR A 47 -12.30 -3.37 2.56
CA TYR A 47 -11.31 -2.30 2.57
C TYR A 47 -9.92 -2.78 3.00
N GLU A 48 -9.85 -3.54 4.10
CA GLU A 48 -8.58 -4.11 4.59
C GLU A 48 -8.00 -5.12 3.59
N LEU A 49 -8.85 -5.98 3.01
CA LEU A 49 -8.46 -6.92 1.96
C LEU A 49 -7.94 -6.20 0.70
N TYR A 50 -8.61 -5.10 0.32
CA TYR A 50 -8.17 -4.30 -0.82
C TYR A 50 -6.81 -3.65 -0.54
N ILE A 51 -6.58 -3.06 0.64
CA ILE A 51 -5.28 -2.49 1.01
C ILE A 51 -4.19 -3.57 1.00
N LEU A 52 -4.49 -4.74 1.59
CA LEU A 52 -3.59 -5.87 1.62
C LEU A 52 -3.11 -6.23 0.20
N GLY A 53 -4.04 -6.46 -0.72
CA GLY A 53 -3.70 -6.86 -2.09
C GLY A 53 -3.14 -5.74 -2.96
N SER A 54 -3.65 -4.51 -2.84
CA SER A 54 -3.26 -3.42 -3.74
C SER A 54 -1.92 -2.77 -3.35
N ALA A 55 -1.48 -2.89 -2.09
CA ALA A 55 -0.28 -2.19 -1.63
C ALA A 55 0.61 -2.99 -0.66
N GLU A 56 0.05 -3.68 0.33
CA GLU A 56 0.89 -4.35 1.34
C GLU A 56 1.69 -5.50 0.74
N VAL A 57 1.06 -6.37 -0.05
CA VAL A 57 1.74 -7.49 -0.72
C VAL A 57 2.81 -7.02 -1.71
N VAL A 58 2.64 -5.84 -2.33
CA VAL A 58 3.68 -5.22 -3.17
C VAL A 58 4.91 -4.88 -2.34
N GLY A 59 4.71 -4.29 -1.15
CA GLY A 59 5.78 -4.05 -0.19
C GLY A 59 6.47 -5.34 0.27
N LEU A 60 5.72 -6.43 0.45
CA LEU A 60 6.27 -7.75 0.80
C LEU A 60 7.09 -8.38 -0.32
N MET A 61 6.63 -8.28 -1.57
CA MET A 61 7.41 -8.72 -2.74
C MET A 61 8.73 -7.94 -2.85
N CYS A 62 8.71 -6.62 -2.64
CA CYS A 62 9.94 -5.82 -2.59
C CYS A 62 10.84 -6.22 -1.41
N LEU A 63 10.26 -6.49 -0.24
CA LEU A 63 11.02 -6.91 0.94
C LEU A 63 11.73 -8.25 0.72
N ARG A 64 11.11 -9.21 0.02
CA ARG A 64 11.76 -10.46 -0.41
C ARG A 64 13.04 -10.20 -1.21
N VAL A 65 12.98 -9.26 -2.16
CA VAL A 65 14.14 -8.83 -2.95
C VAL A 65 15.20 -8.18 -2.07
N PHE A 66 14.81 -7.28 -1.17
CA PHE A 66 15.75 -6.55 -0.32
C PHE A 66 16.46 -7.42 0.71
N CYS A 67 15.80 -8.48 1.19
CA CYS A 67 16.37 -9.40 2.17
C CYS A 67 17.28 -10.47 1.55
N GLU A 68 17.29 -10.63 0.22
CA GLU A 68 18.18 -11.55 -0.51
C GLU A 68 18.23 -12.98 0.07
N GLY A 69 17.07 -13.52 0.51
CA GLY A 69 16.95 -14.86 1.10
C GLY A 69 17.11 -14.94 2.62
N ASP A 70 17.35 -13.83 3.32
CA ASP A 70 17.30 -13.77 4.79
C ASP A 70 15.85 -13.76 5.29
N ASP A 71 15.30 -14.95 5.52
CA ASP A 71 13.94 -15.16 6.03
C ASP A 71 13.73 -14.53 7.42
N ALA A 72 14.75 -14.53 8.29
CA ALA A 72 14.61 -13.98 9.63
C ALA A 72 14.49 -12.44 9.59
N LEU A 73 15.26 -11.80 8.70
CA LEU A 73 15.12 -10.38 8.41
C LEU A 73 13.77 -10.06 7.76
N TYR A 74 13.34 -10.86 6.79
CA TYR A 74 12.03 -10.70 6.14
C TYR A 74 10.89 -10.76 7.18
N GLN A 75 10.83 -11.80 8.01
CA GLN A 75 9.77 -11.93 9.02
C GLN A 75 9.80 -10.79 10.05
N ARG A 76 11.01 -10.33 10.43
CA ARG A 76 11.16 -9.19 11.35
C ARG A 76 10.65 -7.88 10.75
N LEU A 77 10.88 -7.63 9.46
CA LEU A 77 10.53 -6.38 8.80
C LEU A 77 9.14 -6.40 8.14
N LYS A 78 8.56 -7.58 7.94
CA LYS A 78 7.24 -7.78 7.34
C LYS A 78 6.15 -6.87 7.93
N PRO A 79 5.98 -6.74 9.27
CA PRO A 79 4.97 -5.85 9.83
C PRO A 79 5.17 -4.39 9.41
N SER A 80 6.39 -3.85 9.50
CA SER A 80 6.67 -2.47 9.09
C SER A 80 6.51 -2.24 7.59
N ALA A 81 6.83 -3.23 6.75
CA ALA A 81 6.63 -3.16 5.30
C ALA A 81 5.14 -3.12 4.93
N MET A 82 4.30 -3.91 5.58
CA MET A 82 2.84 -3.87 5.40
C MET A 82 2.30 -2.49 5.81
N ARG A 83 2.72 -1.96 6.97
CA ARG A 83 2.33 -0.62 7.42
C ARG A 83 2.71 0.48 6.42
N LEU A 84 3.88 0.37 5.78
CA LEU A 84 4.27 1.33 4.74
C LEU A 84 3.36 1.25 3.51
N GLY A 85 3.03 0.05 3.05
CA GLY A 85 2.09 -0.17 1.95
C GLY A 85 0.71 0.40 2.27
N ALA A 86 0.19 0.10 3.46
CA ALA A 86 -1.07 0.65 3.95
C ALA A 86 -1.06 2.19 3.99
N ALA A 87 0.00 2.81 4.51
CA ALA A 87 0.13 4.27 4.55
C ALA A 87 0.03 4.87 3.13
N PHE A 88 0.78 4.32 2.17
CA PHE A 88 0.78 4.82 0.80
C PHE A 88 -0.61 4.71 0.18
N GLN A 89 -1.30 3.60 0.39
CA GLN A 89 -2.62 3.41 -0.20
C GLN A 89 -3.69 4.27 0.45
N LYS A 90 -3.66 4.44 1.76
CA LYS A 90 -4.54 5.37 2.47
C LYS A 90 -4.33 6.82 2.03
N VAL A 91 -3.08 7.21 1.75
CA VAL A 91 -2.77 8.53 1.17
C VAL A 91 -3.33 8.66 -0.25
N ASN A 92 -3.25 7.61 -1.08
CA ASN A 92 -3.89 7.61 -2.40
C ASN A 92 -5.40 7.80 -2.28
N PHE A 93 -6.07 7.06 -1.38
CA PHE A 93 -7.51 7.23 -1.16
C PHE A 93 -7.88 8.63 -0.70
N LEU A 94 -7.10 9.23 0.21
CA LEU A 94 -7.35 10.62 0.63
C LEU A 94 -7.14 11.62 -0.51
N ARG A 95 -6.12 11.40 -1.35
CA ARG A 95 -5.82 12.26 -2.50
C ARG A 95 -6.96 12.23 -3.52
N ASP A 96 -7.46 11.03 -3.82
CA ASP A 96 -8.39 10.78 -4.92
C ASP A 96 -9.86 10.78 -4.47
N LEU A 97 -10.11 10.98 -3.16
CA LEU A 97 -11.41 10.90 -2.50
C LEU A 97 -12.55 11.60 -3.26
N LYS A 98 -12.30 12.79 -3.81
CA LYS A 98 -13.30 13.56 -4.56
C LYS A 98 -13.56 12.96 -5.95
N ASP A 99 -12.51 12.62 -6.68
CA ASP A 99 -12.62 12.16 -8.05
C ASP A 99 -13.21 10.74 -8.10
N ASP A 100 -12.85 9.88 -7.15
CA ASP A 100 -13.38 8.53 -7.00
C ASP A 100 -14.87 8.53 -6.66
N HIS A 101 -15.31 9.43 -5.78
CA HIS A 101 -16.71 9.54 -5.41
C HIS A 101 -17.58 10.15 -6.52
N VAL A 102 -17.11 11.22 -7.15
CA VAL A 102 -17.89 11.96 -8.16
C VAL A 102 -17.92 11.24 -9.51
N ASN A 103 -16.80 10.67 -9.94
CA ASN A 103 -16.67 10.12 -11.29
C ASN A 103 -16.82 8.60 -11.35
N LEU A 104 -16.45 7.89 -10.29
CA LEU A 104 -16.41 6.42 -10.26
C LEU A 104 -17.41 5.79 -9.27
N GLY A 105 -18.05 6.60 -8.43
CA GLY A 105 -19.00 6.15 -7.41
C GLY A 105 -18.36 5.28 -6.32
N ARG A 106 -17.05 5.40 -6.11
CA ARG A 106 -16.28 4.56 -5.17
C ARG A 106 -16.15 5.23 -3.81
N THR A 107 -16.28 4.44 -2.74
CA THR A 107 -15.98 4.88 -1.36
C THR A 107 -15.13 3.83 -0.66
N TYR A 108 -13.89 4.20 -0.32
CA TYR A 108 -12.92 3.29 0.29
C TYR A 108 -12.96 3.31 1.83
N PHE A 109 -13.14 4.48 2.47
CA PHE A 109 -13.09 4.57 3.93
C PHE A 109 -14.38 4.00 4.57
N PRO A 110 -14.29 2.90 5.33
CA PRO A 110 -15.48 2.26 5.92
C PRO A 110 -16.17 3.20 6.90
N GLY A 111 -17.49 3.32 6.77
CA GLY A 111 -18.32 4.15 7.65
C GLY A 111 -18.14 5.66 7.48
N VAL A 112 -17.45 6.11 6.44
CA VAL A 112 -17.29 7.54 6.14
C VAL A 112 -18.17 7.92 4.96
N ASP A 113 -19.13 8.81 5.18
CA ASP A 113 -19.87 9.43 4.09
C ASP A 113 -19.01 10.54 3.49
N VAL A 114 -18.46 10.30 2.30
CA VAL A 114 -17.61 11.26 1.58
C VAL A 114 -18.33 12.58 1.28
N ARG A 115 -19.67 12.57 1.15
CA ARG A 115 -20.45 13.80 0.92
C ARG A 115 -20.53 14.68 2.16
N ASN A 116 -20.43 14.08 3.34
CA ASN A 116 -20.63 14.74 4.63
C ASN A 116 -19.45 14.44 5.58
N MET A 117 -18.23 14.27 5.05
CA MET A 117 -17.09 13.88 5.85
C MET A 117 -16.82 14.92 6.94
N SER A 118 -16.92 14.48 8.20
CA SER A 118 -16.74 15.38 9.33
C SER A 118 -15.25 15.66 9.58
N ALA A 119 -14.96 16.73 10.32
CA ALA A 119 -13.61 16.99 10.80
C ALA A 119 -13.09 15.88 11.73
N GLU A 120 -13.98 15.13 12.38
CA GLU A 120 -13.62 13.98 13.21
C GLU A 120 -13.21 12.77 12.36
N ASP A 121 -13.95 12.48 11.28
CA ASP A 121 -13.60 11.42 10.33
C ASP A 121 -12.23 11.68 9.69
N LYS A 122 -11.99 12.93 9.27
CA LYS A 122 -10.70 13.34 8.72
C LYS A 122 -9.58 13.10 9.73
N ARG A 123 -9.73 13.58 10.98
CA ARG A 123 -8.71 13.39 12.03
C ARG A 123 -8.45 11.92 12.33
N ARG A 124 -9.48 11.07 12.32
CA ARG A 124 -9.34 9.63 12.53
C ARG A 124 -8.50 9.00 11.43
N ILE A 125 -8.84 9.26 10.17
CA ILE A 125 -8.09 8.72 9.01
C ILE A 125 -6.65 9.21 9.04
N GLU A 126 -6.43 10.50 9.31
CA GLU A 126 -5.09 11.08 9.40
C GLU A 126 -4.27 10.43 10.52
N GLY A 127 -4.87 10.18 11.68
CA GLY A 127 -4.23 9.48 12.78
C GLY A 127 -3.80 8.06 12.41
N GLU A 128 -4.66 7.31 11.71
CA GLU A 128 -4.31 5.96 11.22
C GLU A 128 -3.10 6.00 10.28
N ILE A 129 -3.05 6.96 9.36
CA ILE A 129 -1.93 7.14 8.40
C ILE A 129 -0.64 7.54 9.12
N ASP A 130 -0.72 8.45 10.09
CA ASP A 130 0.43 8.87 10.89
C ASP A 130 1.02 7.70 11.69
N ASP A 131 0.17 6.87 12.28
CA ASP A 131 0.60 5.66 12.99
C ASP A 131 1.19 4.61 12.04
N ASP A 132 0.67 4.48 10.81
CA ASP A 132 1.25 3.62 9.78
C ASP A 132 2.66 4.10 9.41
N PHE A 133 2.84 5.39 9.12
CA PHE A 133 4.14 5.97 8.80
C PHE A 133 5.14 5.89 9.96
N ARG A 134 4.70 6.05 11.21
CA ARG A 134 5.58 5.92 12.38
C ARG A 134 6.14 4.51 12.49
N ALA A 135 5.26 3.49 12.41
CA ALA A 135 5.65 2.09 12.45
C ALA A 135 6.54 1.69 11.25
N ALA A 136 6.27 2.25 10.07
CA ALA A 136 7.07 2.00 8.88
C ALA A 136 8.50 2.55 9.02
N LEU A 137 8.68 3.75 9.59
CA LEU A 137 10.00 4.39 9.73
C LEU A 137 10.97 3.54 10.58
N GLU A 138 10.46 2.84 11.59
CA GLU A 138 11.25 1.92 12.41
C GLU A 138 11.81 0.74 11.59
N GLY A 139 11.00 0.18 10.69
CA GLY A 139 11.44 -0.86 9.76
C GLY A 139 12.40 -0.34 8.70
N ILE A 140 12.15 0.86 8.15
CA ILE A 140 13.02 1.48 7.14
C ILE A 140 14.45 1.62 7.67
N ARG A 141 14.62 2.05 8.92
CA ARG A 141 15.95 2.19 9.55
C ARG A 141 16.74 0.87 9.61
N GLN A 142 16.04 -0.26 9.65
CA GLN A 142 16.60 -1.60 9.75
C GLN A 142 16.81 -2.29 8.40
N LEU A 143 16.34 -1.70 7.29
CA LEU A 143 16.54 -2.26 5.95
C LEU A 143 18.03 -2.35 5.60
N PRO A 144 18.43 -3.31 4.76
CA PRO A 144 19.76 -3.38 4.17
C PRO A 144 20.17 -2.07 3.48
N GLN A 145 21.47 -1.75 3.52
CA GLN A 145 21.98 -0.46 3.04
C GLN A 145 21.60 -0.17 1.58
N GLY A 146 21.59 -1.20 0.72
CA GLY A 146 21.25 -1.06 -0.70
C GLY A 146 19.80 -0.62 -0.97
N ALA A 147 18.86 -0.96 -0.10
CA ALA A 147 17.44 -0.64 -0.27
C ALA A 147 17.00 0.59 0.56
N ARG A 148 17.64 0.81 1.71
CA ARG A 148 17.21 1.77 2.73
C ARG A 148 16.97 3.18 2.19
N PHE A 149 17.91 3.72 1.41
CA PHE A 149 17.81 5.09 0.92
C PHE A 149 16.64 5.25 -0.06
N GLY A 150 16.45 4.31 -0.99
CA GLY A 150 15.36 4.35 -1.95
C GLY A 150 13.99 4.30 -1.26
N VAL A 151 13.82 3.38 -0.31
CA VAL A 151 12.57 3.26 0.45
C VAL A 151 12.34 4.49 1.34
N TYR A 152 13.38 5.04 1.94
CA TYR A 152 13.27 6.27 2.74
C TYR A 152 12.87 7.48 1.88
N MET A 153 13.38 7.59 0.65
CA MET A 153 12.96 8.66 -0.26
C MET A 153 11.49 8.55 -0.65
N ALA A 154 11.00 7.34 -0.94
CA ALA A 154 9.57 7.09 -1.19
C ALA A 154 8.72 7.46 0.03
N TYR A 155 9.17 7.08 1.24
CA TYR A 155 8.54 7.46 2.51
C TYR A 155 8.43 8.99 2.65
N ILE A 156 9.52 9.73 2.42
CA ILE A 156 9.52 11.20 2.52
C ILE A 156 8.59 11.83 1.47
N TYR A 157 8.59 11.31 0.25
CA TYR A 157 7.70 11.79 -0.81
C TYR A 157 6.22 11.68 -0.40
N TYR A 158 5.80 10.50 0.06
CA TYR A 158 4.43 10.26 0.49
C TYR A 158 4.07 11.01 1.77
N MET A 159 4.99 11.14 2.73
CA MET A 159 4.79 11.97 3.93
C MET A 159 4.55 13.44 3.57
N ASN A 160 5.28 13.97 2.59
CA ASN A 160 5.08 15.34 2.12
C ASN A 160 3.76 15.50 1.36
N LEU A 161 3.35 14.52 0.56
CA LEU A 161 2.03 14.51 -0.06
C LEU A 161 0.93 14.51 1.02
N PHE A 162 1.06 13.65 2.02
CA PHE A 162 0.11 13.56 3.12
C PHE A 162 -0.03 14.89 3.87
N ARG A 163 1.08 15.53 4.25
CA ARG A 163 1.06 16.86 4.89
C ARG A 163 0.37 17.94 4.05
N LYS A 164 0.54 17.89 2.72
CA LYS A 164 -0.18 18.82 1.82
C LYS A 164 -1.68 18.58 1.87
N ILE A 165 -2.13 17.32 1.93
CA ILE A 165 -3.54 16.97 2.05
C ILE A 165 -4.10 17.39 3.43
N GLN A 166 -3.34 17.17 4.51
CA GLN A 166 -3.75 17.57 5.87
C GLN A 166 -4.05 19.08 5.96
N ALA A 167 -3.25 19.90 5.27
CA ALA A 167 -3.40 21.35 5.23
C ALA A 167 -4.65 21.85 4.45
N LEU A 168 -5.34 20.98 3.70
CA LEU A 168 -6.58 21.36 3.01
C LEU A 168 -7.76 21.42 3.98
N PRO A 169 -8.67 22.41 3.87
CA PRO A 169 -9.89 22.44 4.69
C PRO A 169 -10.81 21.24 4.38
N THR A 170 -11.59 20.79 5.36
CA THR A 170 -12.64 19.76 5.19
C THR A 170 -13.83 20.27 4.37
N GLU A 171 -14.00 21.58 4.27
CA GLU A 171 -15.13 22.22 3.59
C GLU A 171 -14.67 22.82 2.24
N ARG A 172 -15.42 22.52 1.18
CA ARG A 172 -15.50 23.32 -0.05
C ARG A 172 -16.95 23.52 -0.44
#